data_AF-A0A2T3AV81-F1
#
_entry.id   AF-A0A2T3AV81-F1
#
_cell.length_a   1.000
_cell.length_b   1.000
_cell.length_c   1.000
_cell.angle_alpha   90.00
_cell.angle_beta   90.00
_cell.angle_gamma   90.00
#
_symmetry.space_group_name_H-M   'P 1'
#
loop_
_entity.id
_entity.type
_entity.pdbx_description
1 polymer ?
#
loop_
_entity_poly.entity_id
_entity_poly.type
_entity_poly.pdbx_seq_one_letter_code
_entity_poly.pdbx_strand_id
1 'polypeptide(L)'
;HSEKLIESNNQAWNFSIFVYGPRPRPDYSAGFDRSAFTDEQYKCLHPLIGDFDAISSHGKWQIHFPFLMCETKASPSILEIADRQNAHSMTLAVGVVVRLYRLVNREKELHQEILAFSISHDACCARICGHYPK
;
A
#
# COMPACT_ATOMS: atom_id res chain seq x y z
N HIS A 1 -20.71 -2.84 0.72
CA HIS A 1 -19.44 -3.36 1.28
C HIS A 1 -18.23 -2.62 0.71
N SER A 2 -18.22 -2.24 -0.57
CA SER A 2 -17.12 -1.46 -1.20
C SER A 2 -17.15 0.06 -1.02
N GLU A 3 -18.15 0.63 -0.31
CA GLU A 3 -18.31 2.10 -0.16
C GLU A 3 -17.16 2.79 0.58
N LYS A 4 -16.30 2.02 1.26
CA LYS A 4 -15.18 2.50 2.07
C LYS A 4 -13.82 2.29 1.41
N LEU A 5 -13.80 1.73 0.20
CA LEU A 5 -12.58 1.50 -0.56
C LEU A 5 -12.41 2.59 -1.60
N ILE A 6 -11.15 2.96 -1.83
CA ILE A 6 -10.77 3.90 -2.88
C ILE A 6 -9.70 3.28 -3.76
N GLU A 7 -9.84 3.53 -5.05
CA GLU A 7 -8.93 3.05 -6.08
C GLU A 7 -8.19 4.22 -6.72
N SER A 8 -7.01 3.94 -7.24
CA SER A 8 -6.18 4.94 -7.90
C SER A 8 -5.41 4.32 -9.06
N ASN A 9 -5.32 5.07 -10.16
CA ASN A 9 -4.67 4.63 -11.40
C ASN A 9 -3.50 5.55 -11.77
N ASN A 10 -2.30 4.99 -11.94
CA ASN A 10 -1.09 5.68 -12.40
C ASN A 10 -0.75 6.95 -11.57
N GLN A 11 -0.91 6.87 -10.25
CA GLN A 11 -0.74 7.98 -9.31
C GLN A 11 0.50 7.82 -8.44
N ALA A 12 1.23 8.92 -8.25
CA ALA A 12 2.46 8.91 -7.48
C ALA A 12 2.19 8.99 -5.98
N TRP A 13 2.93 8.22 -5.22
CA TRP A 13 2.83 8.12 -3.77
C TRP A 13 3.60 9.24 -3.08
N ASN A 14 3.02 10.44 -3.09
CA ASN A 14 3.70 11.69 -2.70
C ASN A 14 4.01 11.82 -1.21
N PHE A 15 3.31 11.08 -0.34
CA PHE A 15 3.51 11.09 1.12
C PHE A 15 4.27 9.85 1.64
N SER A 16 4.77 9.00 0.74
CA SER A 16 5.60 7.86 1.13
C SER A 16 6.93 8.28 1.77
N ILE A 17 7.39 7.53 2.78
CA ILE A 17 8.74 7.66 3.32
C ILE A 17 9.73 7.35 2.20
N PHE A 18 10.71 8.24 2.00
CA PHE A 18 11.86 7.98 1.14
C PHE A 18 12.71 6.87 1.78
N VAL A 19 12.39 5.61 1.53
CA VAL A 19 13.15 4.49 2.09
C VAL A 19 14.39 4.22 1.25
N TYR A 20 14.33 4.24 -0.08
CA TYR A 20 15.43 4.31 -1.06
C TYR A 20 14.80 4.15 -2.47
N GLY A 21 15.27 4.87 -3.49
CA GLY A 21 14.74 4.76 -4.87
C GLY A 21 13.61 5.75 -5.22
N PRO A 22 13.03 5.65 -6.44
CA PRO A 22 11.97 6.55 -6.89
C PRO A 22 10.68 6.32 -6.09
N ARG A 23 9.88 7.37 -5.89
CA ARG A 23 8.56 7.25 -5.27
C ARG A 23 7.69 6.25 -6.04
N PRO A 24 6.99 5.33 -5.36
CA PRO A 24 6.03 4.46 -6.02
C PRO A 24 5.04 5.22 -6.88
N ARG A 25 4.73 4.69 -8.06
CA ARG A 25 3.69 5.18 -8.94
C ARG A 25 3.01 3.98 -9.60
N PRO A 26 2.21 3.22 -8.83
CA PRO A 26 1.58 2.01 -9.34
C PRO A 26 0.59 2.33 -10.46
N ASP A 27 0.49 1.42 -11.42
CA ASP A 27 -0.49 1.51 -12.50
C ASP A 27 -1.92 1.41 -11.96
N TYR A 28 -2.13 0.59 -10.93
CA TYR A 28 -3.35 0.57 -10.12
C TYR A 28 -3.04 0.30 -8.65
N SER A 29 -3.81 0.90 -7.74
CA SER A 29 -3.74 0.61 -6.32
C SER A 29 -5.11 0.75 -5.66
N ALA A 30 -5.34 0.00 -4.58
CA ALA A 30 -6.53 0.13 -3.76
C ALA A 30 -6.19 0.12 -2.27
N GLY A 31 -7.00 0.85 -1.51
CA GLY A 31 -6.91 0.95 -0.06
C GLY A 31 -8.19 1.51 0.53
N PHE A 32 -8.08 2.07 1.72
CA PHE A 32 -9.22 2.60 2.46
C PHE A 32 -9.38 4.11 2.22
N ASP A 33 -10.63 4.52 2.02
CA ASP A 33 -11.01 5.92 2.01
C ASP A 33 -11.03 6.47 3.45
N ARG A 34 -10.98 7.80 3.62
CA ARG A 34 -11.13 8.44 4.93
C ARG A 34 -12.41 8.02 5.65
N SER A 35 -13.50 7.80 4.92
CA SER A 35 -14.80 7.34 5.45
C SER A 35 -14.78 5.91 6.00
N ALA A 36 -13.70 5.16 5.78
CA ALA A 36 -13.52 3.86 6.41
C ALA A 36 -13.37 3.96 7.93
N PHE A 37 -12.86 5.09 8.42
CA PHE A 37 -12.52 5.35 9.81
C PHE A 37 -13.52 6.29 10.47
N THR A 38 -13.85 6.05 11.74
CA THR A 38 -14.54 7.06 12.55
C THR A 38 -13.63 8.26 12.81
N ASP A 39 -14.19 9.39 13.22
CA ASP A 39 -13.39 10.57 13.55
C ASP A 39 -12.44 10.31 14.71
N GLU A 40 -12.82 9.49 15.68
CA GLU A 40 -11.97 9.05 16.78
C GLU A 40 -10.82 8.20 16.28
N GLN A 41 -11.10 7.19 15.43
CA GLN A 41 -10.07 6.34 14.84
C GLN A 41 -9.06 7.18 14.04
N TYR A 42 -9.54 8.10 13.20
CA TYR A 42 -8.68 8.97 12.41
C TYR A 42 -7.83 9.92 13.27
N LYS A 43 -8.42 10.51 14.32
CA LYS A 43 -7.69 11.34 15.29
C LYS A 43 -6.63 10.56 16.05
N CYS A 44 -6.82 9.27 16.29
CA CYS A 44 -5.80 8.42 16.88
C CYS A 44 -4.69 8.05 15.90
N LEU A 45 -5.00 7.86 14.62
CA LEU A 45 -4.01 7.51 13.59
C LEU A 45 -3.02 8.65 13.31
N HIS A 46 -3.52 9.88 13.20
CA HIS A 46 -2.72 11.03 12.76
C HIS A 46 -1.50 11.34 13.67
N PRO A 47 -1.56 11.28 15.01
CA PRO A 47 -0.38 11.45 15.87
C PRO A 47 0.58 10.25 15.85
N LEU A 48 0.06 9.04 15.63
CA LEU A 48 0.82 7.79 15.70
C LEU A 48 1.64 7.54 14.44
N ILE A 49 1.08 7.92 13.29
CA ILE A 49 1.62 7.62 11.98
C ILE A 49 1.87 8.90 11.17
N GLY A 50 1.46 10.09 11.60
CA GLY A 50 1.65 11.33 10.83
C GLY A 50 0.99 11.23 9.46
N ASP A 51 1.58 11.88 8.45
CA ASP A 51 1.19 11.72 7.04
C ASP A 51 1.58 10.33 6.46
N PHE A 52 2.14 9.42 7.27
CA PHE A 52 2.66 8.14 6.77
C PHE A 52 1.59 7.06 6.57
N ASP A 53 0.38 7.24 7.08
CA ASP A 53 -0.73 6.27 6.90
C ASP A 53 -1.35 6.36 5.50
N ALA A 54 -1.17 7.51 4.88
CA ALA A 54 -1.61 7.85 3.56
C ALA A 54 -0.43 7.83 2.59
N ILE A 55 -0.46 6.90 1.64
CA ILE A 55 0.71 6.72 0.78
C ILE A 55 0.51 7.42 -0.58
N SER A 56 -0.73 7.55 -1.05
CA SER A 56 -1.11 8.28 -2.27
C SER A 56 -1.95 9.51 -1.94
N SER A 57 -1.62 10.65 -2.53
CA SER A 57 -2.42 11.87 -2.45
C SER A 57 -2.55 12.57 -3.80
N HIS A 58 -3.79 12.71 -4.25
CA HIS A 58 -4.18 13.59 -5.34
C HIS A 58 -5.33 14.49 -4.88
N GLY A 59 -5.00 15.74 -4.50
CA GLY A 59 -6.01 16.71 -4.09
C GLY A 59 -6.79 16.26 -2.85
N LYS A 60 -8.09 15.95 -3.01
CA LYS A 60 -9.00 15.58 -1.91
C LYS A 60 -9.03 14.08 -1.58
N TRP A 61 -8.35 13.24 -2.37
CA TRP A 61 -8.48 11.78 -2.28
C TRP A 61 -7.17 11.17 -1.74
N GLN A 62 -7.28 10.55 -0.57
CA GLN A 62 -6.16 10.01 0.20
C GLN A 62 -6.38 8.51 0.39
N ILE A 63 -5.43 7.69 -0.08
CA ILE A 63 -5.49 6.23 0.13
C ILE A 63 -4.80 5.91 1.44
N HIS A 64 -5.57 5.47 2.42
CA HIS A 64 -5.07 4.98 3.70
C HIS A 64 -4.85 3.47 3.65
N PHE A 65 -3.73 3.00 4.21
CA PHE A 65 -3.38 1.57 4.29
C PHE A 65 -3.65 0.78 2.99
N PRO A 66 -2.98 1.17 1.89
CA PRO A 66 -3.12 0.45 0.62
C PRO A 66 -2.75 -1.02 0.80
N PHE A 67 -3.67 -1.91 0.43
CA PHE A 67 -3.51 -3.35 0.58
C PHE A 67 -3.45 -4.07 -0.78
N LEU A 68 -3.65 -3.35 -1.89
CA LEU A 68 -3.55 -3.90 -3.23
C LEU A 68 -2.79 -2.97 -4.16
N MET A 69 -1.90 -3.55 -4.95
CA MET A 69 -1.20 -2.88 -6.05
C MET A 69 -1.14 -3.70 -7.32
N CYS A 70 -1.03 -3.00 -8.43
CA CYS A 70 -0.81 -3.56 -9.74
C CYS A 70 0.25 -2.78 -10.52
N GLU A 71 1.14 -3.51 -11.16
CA GLU A 71 2.10 -3.00 -12.14
C GLU A 71 1.92 -3.80 -13.44
N THR A 72 1.61 -3.10 -14.52
CA THR A 72 1.49 -3.67 -15.86
C THR A 72 2.75 -3.39 -16.65
N LYS A 73 3.20 -4.37 -17.43
CA LYS A 73 4.33 -4.20 -18.36
C LYS A 73 3.93 -4.63 -19.75
N ALA A 74 4.37 -3.85 -20.73
CA ALA A 74 4.08 -4.12 -22.14
C ALA A 74 4.85 -5.34 -22.70
N SER A 75 5.93 -5.77 -22.04
CA SER A 75 6.77 -6.89 -22.47
C SER A 75 7.03 -7.89 -21.34
N PRO A 76 6.98 -9.20 -21.60
CA PRO A 76 7.21 -10.23 -20.58
C PRO A 76 8.59 -10.19 -19.92
N SER A 77 9.60 -9.70 -20.63
CA SER A 77 10.97 -9.54 -20.11
C SER A 77 11.11 -8.48 -19.00
N ILE A 78 10.02 -7.77 -18.67
CA ILE A 78 10.00 -6.64 -17.73
C ILE A 78 9.22 -7.01 -16.46
N LEU A 79 8.67 -8.22 -16.36
CA LEU A 79 7.83 -8.61 -15.23
C LEU A 79 8.60 -8.64 -13.89
N GLU A 80 9.91 -8.93 -13.92
CA GLU A 80 10.76 -8.79 -12.72
C GLU A 80 10.88 -7.35 -12.22
N ILE A 81 10.79 -6.36 -13.13
CA ILE A 81 10.81 -4.95 -12.74
C ILE A 81 9.48 -4.61 -12.05
N ALA A 82 8.35 -5.09 -12.57
CA ALA A 82 7.05 -4.97 -11.91
C ALA A 82 7.08 -5.59 -10.51
N ASP A 83 7.63 -6.80 -10.38
CA ASP A 83 7.76 -7.48 -9.08
C ASP A 83 8.59 -6.67 -8.09
N ARG A 84 9.70 -6.06 -8.52
CA ARG A 84 10.54 -5.21 -7.67
C ARG A 84 9.84 -3.91 -7.26
N GLN A 85 9.12 -3.27 -8.19
CA GLN A 85 8.33 -2.07 -7.91
C GLN A 85 7.20 -2.35 -6.90
N ASN A 86 6.48 -3.45 -7.11
CA ASN A 86 5.46 -3.95 -6.21
C ASN A 86 6.02 -4.29 -4.83
N ALA A 87 7.14 -5.03 -4.76
CA ALA A 87 7.77 -5.39 -3.48
C ALA A 87 8.23 -4.16 -2.70
N HIS A 88 8.82 -3.17 -3.37
CA HIS A 88 9.21 -1.91 -2.75
C HIS A 88 8.00 -1.18 -2.14
N SER A 89 6.93 -1.07 -2.92
CA SER A 89 5.72 -0.37 -2.49
C SER A 89 4.97 -1.09 -1.37
N MET A 90 4.90 -2.42 -1.42
CA MET A 90 4.26 -3.23 -0.38
C MET A 90 5.07 -3.27 0.91
N THR A 91 6.40 -3.13 0.84
CA THR A 91 7.24 -2.93 2.03
C THR A 91 6.83 -1.66 2.79
N LEU A 92 6.52 -0.57 2.07
CA LEU A 92 6.04 0.67 2.68
C LEU A 92 4.65 0.46 3.30
N ALA A 93 3.70 -0.09 2.52
CA ALA A 93 2.33 -0.32 2.98
C ALA A 93 2.24 -1.21 4.23
N VAL A 94 2.91 -2.37 4.20
CA VAL A 94 3.00 -3.30 5.32
C VAL A 94 3.71 -2.64 6.51
N GLY A 95 4.78 -1.87 6.26
CA GLY A 95 5.56 -1.19 7.30
C GLY A 95 4.72 -0.22 8.14
N VAL A 96 3.77 0.48 7.54
CA VAL A 96 2.84 1.38 8.23
C VAL A 96 1.96 0.61 9.22
N VAL A 97 1.38 -0.52 8.80
CA VAL A 97 0.55 -1.37 9.67
C VAL A 97 1.38 -1.96 10.82
N VAL A 98 2.59 -2.44 10.52
CA VAL A 98 3.52 -2.94 11.55
C VAL A 98 3.85 -1.87 12.58
N ARG A 99 4.12 -0.63 12.12
CA ARG A 99 4.40 0.49 13.03
C ARG A 99 3.21 0.79 13.94
N LEU A 100 1.99 0.77 13.41
CA LEU A 100 0.77 0.94 14.20
C LEU A 100 0.65 -0.12 15.30
N TYR A 101 0.82 -1.40 14.96
CA TYR A 101 0.73 -2.49 15.94
C TYR A 101 1.85 -2.46 16.98
N ARG A 102 3.07 -2.07 16.59
CA ARG A 102 4.19 -1.87 17.53
C ARG A 102 3.92 -0.76 18.55
N LEU A 103 3.27 0.33 18.14
CA LEU A 103 2.95 1.44 19.06
C LEU A 103 2.01 1.01 20.19
N VAL A 104 1.20 -0.03 19.97
CA VAL A 104 0.30 -0.60 20.99
C VAL A 104 0.82 -1.93 21.56
N ASN A 105 2.07 -2.32 21.29
CA ASN A 105 2.72 -3.56 21.73
C ASN A 105 1.96 -4.85 21.32
N ARG A 106 1.36 -4.84 20.12
CA ARG A 106 0.58 -5.96 19.56
C ARG A 106 1.19 -6.54 18.28
N GLU A 107 2.45 -6.22 17.97
CA GLU A 107 3.11 -6.64 16.74
C GLU A 107 3.19 -8.15 16.52
N LYS A 108 3.11 -8.95 17.60
CA LYS A 108 3.05 -10.41 17.52
C LYS A 108 1.82 -10.93 16.79
N GLU A 109 0.73 -10.16 16.73
CA GLU A 109 -0.49 -10.51 16.01
C GLU A 109 -0.32 -10.48 14.50
N LEU A 110 0.72 -9.81 14.00
CA LEU A 110 0.97 -9.71 12.56
C LEU A 110 1.90 -10.80 12.04
N HIS A 111 2.46 -11.65 12.91
CA HIS A 111 3.48 -12.62 12.51
C HIS A 111 2.90 -13.60 11.48
N GLN A 112 3.49 -13.59 10.28
CA GLN A 112 3.07 -14.40 9.13
C GLN A 112 1.65 -14.14 8.59
N GLU A 113 0.99 -13.07 9.03
CA GLU A 113 -0.30 -12.65 8.49
C GLU A 113 -0.12 -11.85 7.19
N ILE A 114 -0.85 -12.23 6.14
CA ILE A 114 -0.82 -11.50 4.87
C ILE A 114 -1.60 -10.20 5.04
N LEU A 115 -0.91 -9.07 4.88
CA LEU A 115 -1.49 -7.73 5.07
C LEU A 115 -1.77 -7.01 3.75
N ALA A 116 -1.09 -7.39 2.67
CA ALA A 116 -1.28 -6.78 1.37
C ALA A 116 -0.98 -7.75 0.22
N PHE A 117 -1.51 -7.46 -0.95
CA PHE A 117 -1.29 -8.19 -2.19
C PHE A 117 -0.72 -7.27 -3.28
N SER A 118 0.10 -7.84 -4.15
CA SER A 118 0.52 -7.17 -5.39
C SER A 118 0.31 -8.06 -6.60
N ILE A 119 -0.02 -7.43 -7.72
CA ILE A 119 -0.20 -8.07 -9.01
C ILE A 119 0.82 -7.49 -9.98
N SER A 120 1.60 -8.36 -10.59
CA SER A 120 2.46 -8.00 -11.72
C SER A 120 1.91 -8.71 -12.95
N HIS A 121 1.63 -8.00 -14.03
CA HIS A 121 1.12 -8.65 -15.24
C HIS A 121 1.63 -8.06 -16.55
N ASP A 122 1.56 -8.88 -17.59
CA ASP A 122 1.79 -8.53 -18.99
C ASP A 122 0.66 -9.12 -19.86
N ALA A 123 0.88 -9.23 -21.17
CA ALA A 123 -0.10 -9.77 -22.12
C ALA A 123 -0.33 -11.29 -22.00
N CYS A 124 0.58 -12.04 -21.37
CA CYS A 124 0.61 -13.50 -21.36
C CYS A 124 0.50 -14.10 -19.95
N CYS A 125 0.87 -13.37 -18.91
CA CYS A 125 0.86 -13.87 -17.54
C CYS A 125 0.54 -12.79 -16.49
N ALA A 126 0.03 -13.26 -15.36
CA ALA A 126 -0.16 -12.45 -14.15
C ALA A 126 0.39 -13.23 -12.95
N ARG A 127 1.11 -12.54 -12.07
CA ARG A 127 1.63 -13.07 -10.80
C ARG A 127 0.98 -12.32 -9.66
N ILE A 128 0.54 -13.06 -8.65
CA ILE A 128 -0.03 -12.50 -7.42
C ILE A 128 0.90 -12.87 -6.27
N CYS A 129 1.31 -11.87 -5.49
CA CYS A 129 2.18 -12.04 -4.33
C CYS A 129 1.47 -11.53 -3.07
N GLY A 130 1.48 -12.33 -2.00
CA GLY A 130 1.07 -11.90 -0.66
C GLY A 130 2.25 -11.38 0.14
N HIS A 131 2.07 -10.24 0.81
CA HIS A 131 3.09 -9.56 1.60
C HIS A 131 2.72 -9.62 3.08
N TYR A 132 3.65 -10.15 3.88
CA TYR A 132 3.51 -10.30 5.33
C TYR A 132 4.77 -9.80 6.04
N PRO A 133 4.65 -9.26 7.25
CA PRO A 133 5.80 -8.92 8.05
C PRO A 133 6.42 -10.19 8.66
N LYS A 134 7.76 -10.22 8.69
CA LYS A 134 8.51 -11.27 9.38
C LYS A 134 8.56 -11.00 10.88
#